data_AF-A0A2T6CY36-F1
#
_entry.id   AF-A0A2T6CY36-F1
#
_cell.length_a   1.000
_cell.length_b   1.000
_cell.length_c   1.000
_cell.angle_alpha   90.00
_cell.angle_beta   90.00
_cell.angle_gamma   90.00
#
_symmetry.space_group_name_H-M   'P 1'
#
loop_
_entity.id
_entity.type
_entity.pdbx_description
1 polymer ?
#
loop_
_entity_poly.entity_id
_entity_poly.type
_entity_poly.pdbx_seq_one_letter_code
_entity_poly.pdbx_strand_id
1 'polypeptide(L)'
;MKSPLTTLIIVLLAAASPLRAESKHTAEYFLTTPQEFVNQIVSLDVAFVKPVHWVSPNPDFQFFHAMTIDRTDKKPGGGILVAVKAADASAFARKYGTDFDGRNDTTILKGLFLAGGGEKGRMKVYLVDTTSELKALFDAGEFSLPAEPADGGGQGGPRPPRADGQAPQS
;
A
#
# COMPACT_ATOMS: atom_id res chain seq x y z
N MET A 1 -22.69 58.54 -37.89
CA MET A 1 -21.41 57.80 -37.81
C MET A 1 -21.37 57.17 -36.41
N LYS A 2 -21.85 55.92 -36.26
CA LYS A 2 -21.08 54.66 -36.18
C LYS A 2 -20.03 54.63 -35.03
N SER A 3 -20.40 53.90 -33.96
CA SER A 3 -19.75 53.34 -32.75
C SER A 3 -18.24 52.99 -32.81
N PRO A 4 -17.52 52.50 -31.75
CA PRO A 4 -17.99 51.82 -30.50
C PRO A 4 -17.22 52.15 -29.18
N LEU A 5 -17.87 52.11 -28.01
CA LEU A 5 -18.02 50.96 -27.09
C LEU A 5 -16.70 50.22 -26.78
N THR A 6 -15.97 50.74 -25.79
CA THR A 6 -14.74 50.15 -25.24
C THR A 6 -15.06 48.89 -24.43
N THR A 7 -14.74 47.72 -24.98
CA THR A 7 -14.86 46.43 -24.29
C THR A 7 -13.57 46.15 -23.51
N LEU A 8 -13.64 46.13 -22.18
CA LEU A 8 -12.55 45.73 -21.30
C LEU A 8 -12.51 44.20 -21.22
N ILE A 9 -11.53 43.57 -21.87
CA ILE A 9 -11.28 42.13 -21.77
C ILE A 9 -10.48 41.85 -20.51
N ILE A 10 -11.09 41.22 -19.51
CA ILE A 10 -10.40 40.63 -18.36
C ILE A 10 -9.84 39.28 -18.82
N VAL A 11 -8.53 39.20 -19.00
CA VAL A 11 -7.83 37.92 -19.23
C VAL A 11 -7.73 37.20 -17.89
N LEU A 12 -8.58 36.20 -17.70
CA LEU A 12 -8.49 35.28 -16.56
C LEU A 12 -7.29 34.35 -16.81
N LEU A 13 -6.14 34.68 -16.23
CA LEU A 13 -4.98 33.78 -16.20
C LEU A 13 -5.29 32.67 -15.18
N ALA A 14 -5.94 31.59 -15.65
CA ALA A 14 -6.08 30.38 -14.88
C ALA A 14 -4.67 29.83 -14.61
N ALA A 15 -4.25 29.89 -13.34
CA ALA A 15 -3.07 29.20 -12.86
C ALA A 15 -3.31 27.69 -13.02
N ALA A 16 -2.93 27.15 -14.19
CA ALA A 16 -2.76 25.73 -14.36
C ALA A 16 -1.52 25.34 -13.53
N SER A 17 -1.73 25.07 -12.25
CA SER A 17 -0.83 24.19 -11.53
C SER A 17 -0.62 22.97 -12.43
N PRO A 18 0.62 22.52 -12.71
CA PRO A 18 0.80 21.26 -13.37
C PRO A 18 0.13 20.23 -12.46
N LEU A 19 -1.02 19.70 -12.88
CA LEU A 19 -1.56 18.48 -12.34
C LEU A 19 -0.45 17.47 -12.53
N ARG A 20 0.35 17.23 -11.48
CA ARG A 20 1.17 16.04 -11.43
C ARG A 20 0.20 14.90 -11.61
N ALA A 21 0.36 14.14 -12.69
CA ALA A 21 -0.42 12.94 -12.90
C ALA A 21 -0.17 12.05 -11.69
N GLU A 22 -1.13 11.98 -10.78
CA GLU A 22 -1.05 11.08 -9.63
C GLU A 22 -0.86 9.65 -10.15
N SER A 23 0.07 8.93 -9.54
CA SER A 23 0.34 7.55 -9.90
C SER A 23 -0.78 6.65 -9.39
N LYS A 24 -1.80 6.46 -10.24
CA LYS A 24 -3.07 5.79 -9.91
C LYS A 24 -2.94 4.29 -9.59
N HIS A 25 -1.74 3.72 -9.66
CA HIS A 25 -1.46 2.31 -9.43
C HIS A 25 -0.57 2.06 -8.21
N THR A 26 -0.49 3.02 -7.29
CA THR A 26 0.35 2.91 -6.08
C THR A 26 -0.50 2.64 -4.84
N ALA A 27 0.11 2.01 -3.83
CA ALA A 27 -0.55 1.78 -2.56
C ALA A 27 -0.96 3.10 -1.90
N GLU A 28 -0.10 4.11 -1.95
CA GLU A 28 -0.35 5.46 -1.40
C GLU A 28 -1.59 6.11 -2.03
N TYR A 29 -1.74 6.00 -3.35
CA TYR A 29 -2.94 6.46 -4.04
C TYR A 29 -4.20 5.79 -3.49
N PHE A 30 -4.23 4.46 -3.44
CA PHE A 30 -5.40 3.72 -2.96
C PHE A 30 -5.66 3.94 -1.46
N LEU A 31 -4.63 4.11 -0.65
CA LEU A 31 -4.74 4.31 0.79
C LEU A 31 -5.08 5.76 1.19
N THR A 32 -5.09 6.71 0.24
CA THR A 32 -5.53 8.09 0.48
C THR A 32 -7.04 8.19 0.63
N THR A 33 -7.81 7.53 -0.26
CA THR A 33 -9.28 7.44 -0.21
C THR A 33 -9.76 5.99 -0.29
N PRO A 34 -9.33 5.10 0.63
CA PRO A 34 -9.48 3.65 0.45
C PRO A 34 -10.93 3.19 0.35
N GLN A 35 -11.87 3.94 0.94
CA GLN A 35 -13.30 3.63 0.89
C GLN A 35 -13.87 3.73 -0.53
N GLU A 36 -13.27 4.53 -1.40
CA GLU A 36 -13.69 4.65 -2.81
C GLU A 36 -13.35 3.38 -3.60
N PHE A 37 -12.32 2.63 -3.19
CA PHE A 37 -11.81 1.47 -3.91
C PHE A 37 -12.27 0.13 -3.35
N VAL A 38 -12.86 0.09 -2.14
CA VAL A 38 -13.34 -1.16 -1.54
C VAL A 38 -14.31 -1.87 -2.49
N ASN A 39 -14.09 -3.18 -2.66
CA ASN A 39 -14.79 -4.06 -3.60
C ASN A 39 -14.57 -3.73 -5.09
N GLN A 40 -13.59 -2.92 -5.44
CA GLN A 40 -13.19 -2.68 -6.83
C GLN A 40 -11.92 -3.47 -7.19
N ILE A 41 -11.81 -3.85 -8.47
CA ILE A 41 -10.56 -4.40 -9.00
C ILE A 41 -9.58 -3.25 -9.20
N VAL A 42 -8.46 -3.32 -8.50
CA VAL A 42 -7.37 -2.33 -8.60
C VAL A 42 -6.17 -2.93 -9.32
N SER A 43 -5.30 -2.05 -9.82
CA SER A 43 -4.05 -2.38 -10.49
C SER A 43 -2.91 -1.74 -9.73
N LEU A 44 -1.90 -2.54 -9.36
CA LEU A 44 -0.73 -2.12 -8.61
C LEU A 44 0.54 -2.23 -9.47
N ASP A 45 1.31 -1.15 -9.53
CA ASP A 45 2.67 -1.15 -10.03
C ASP A 45 3.60 -1.57 -8.88
N VAL A 46 3.97 -2.86 -8.88
CA VAL A 46 4.77 -3.46 -7.81
C VAL A 46 6.25 -3.25 -8.08
N ALA A 47 7.00 -2.81 -7.06
CA ALA A 47 8.45 -2.81 -7.05
C ALA A 47 9.00 -4.18 -6.65
N PHE A 48 8.49 -4.73 -5.54
CA PHE A 48 8.78 -6.07 -5.04
C PHE A 48 7.78 -6.43 -3.93
N VAL A 49 7.77 -7.70 -3.52
CA VAL A 49 6.99 -8.22 -2.40
C VAL A 49 7.88 -8.83 -1.32
N LYS A 50 7.41 -8.79 -0.08
CA LYS A 50 8.03 -9.45 1.07
C LYS A 50 6.99 -10.33 1.77
N PRO A 51 7.30 -11.57 2.15
CA PRO A 51 6.37 -12.39 2.92
C PRO A 51 6.07 -11.74 4.26
N VAL A 52 4.81 -11.81 4.72
CA VAL A 52 4.45 -11.41 6.08
C VAL A 52 4.81 -12.53 7.04
N HIS A 53 5.63 -12.23 8.04
CA HIS A 53 6.05 -13.16 9.08
C HIS A 53 5.01 -13.24 10.21
N TRP A 54 3.80 -13.66 9.86
CA TRP A 54 2.74 -13.96 10.82
C TRP A 54 2.12 -15.31 10.49
N VAL A 55 1.33 -15.87 11.43
CA VAL A 55 0.53 -17.06 11.15
C VAL A 55 -0.83 -16.60 10.62
N SER A 56 -1.15 -16.94 9.38
CA SER A 56 -2.45 -16.63 8.79
C SER A 56 -3.57 -17.33 9.58
N PRO A 57 -4.68 -16.63 9.90
CA PRO A 57 -5.86 -17.28 10.49
C PRO A 57 -6.49 -18.34 9.58
N ASN A 58 -6.24 -18.28 8.26
CA ASN A 58 -6.68 -19.29 7.29
C ASN A 58 -5.46 -19.84 6.52
N PRO A 59 -5.17 -21.15 6.61
CA PRO A 59 -3.99 -21.76 5.99
C PRO A 59 -4.03 -21.76 4.46
N ASP A 60 -5.20 -21.56 3.84
CA ASP A 60 -5.34 -21.51 2.38
C ASP A 60 -4.79 -20.22 1.78
N PHE A 61 -4.47 -19.22 2.61
CA PHE A 61 -3.98 -17.91 2.19
C PHE A 61 -2.61 -17.60 2.81
N GLN A 62 -1.72 -17.08 1.97
CA GLN A 62 -0.46 -16.48 2.38
C GLN A 62 -0.52 -14.98 2.09
N PHE A 63 0.06 -14.19 2.99
CA PHE A 63 0.10 -12.75 2.87
C PHE A 63 1.51 -12.24 2.55
N PHE A 64 1.56 -11.17 1.75
CA PHE A 64 2.77 -10.46 1.37
C PHE A 64 2.57 -8.95 1.55
N HIS A 65 3.61 -8.23 1.96
CA HIS A 65 3.69 -6.78 1.75
C HIS A 65 4.16 -6.53 0.32
N ALA A 66 3.29 -5.98 -0.51
CA ALA A 66 3.67 -5.45 -1.82
C ALA A 66 4.13 -4.00 -1.67
N MET A 67 5.40 -3.76 -1.98
CA MET A 67 5.94 -2.41 -2.12
C MET A 67 5.65 -1.94 -3.53
N THR A 68 4.95 -0.82 -3.65
CA THR A 68 4.58 -0.25 -4.96
C THR A 68 5.53 0.87 -5.37
N ILE A 69 5.51 1.20 -6.65
CA ILE A 69 6.33 2.25 -7.24
C ILE A 69 5.51 3.08 -8.20
N ASP A 70 5.68 4.39 -8.14
CA ASP A 70 5.28 5.25 -9.23
C ASP A 70 6.32 5.12 -10.35
N ARG A 71 5.93 4.44 -11.44
CA ARG A 71 6.81 4.25 -12.61
C ARG A 71 7.11 5.54 -13.36
N THR A 72 6.24 6.54 -13.27
CA THR A 72 6.40 7.84 -13.96
C THR A 72 7.56 8.62 -13.34
N ASP A 73 7.54 8.79 -12.02
CA ASP A 73 8.56 9.54 -11.28
C ASP A 73 9.66 8.66 -10.69
N LYS A 74 9.57 7.34 -10.84
CA LYS A 74 10.46 6.33 -10.23
C LYS A 74 10.57 6.44 -8.71
N LYS A 75 9.46 6.80 -8.05
CA LYS A 75 9.39 7.01 -6.58
C LYS A 75 8.68 5.86 -5.88
N PRO A 76 9.05 5.52 -4.63
CA PRO A 76 8.25 4.60 -3.81
C PRO A 76 6.80 5.07 -3.73
N GLY A 77 5.86 4.16 -3.94
CA GLY A 77 4.41 4.42 -3.90
C GLY A 77 3.74 3.87 -2.64
N GLY A 78 4.50 3.57 -1.58
CA GLY A 78 3.99 2.95 -0.36
C GLY A 78 3.83 1.42 -0.44
N GLY A 79 3.41 0.82 0.68
CA GLY A 79 3.23 -0.62 0.82
C GLY A 79 1.78 -1.00 1.13
N ILE A 80 1.32 -2.13 0.61
CA ILE A 80 -0.02 -2.68 0.88
C ILE A 80 0.05 -4.19 1.08
N LEU A 81 -0.87 -4.72 1.90
CA LEU A 81 -1.00 -6.16 2.09
C LEU A 81 -1.63 -6.81 0.84
N VAL A 82 -1.10 -7.95 0.43
CA VAL A 82 -1.63 -8.75 -0.69
C VAL A 82 -1.89 -10.15 -0.19
N ALA A 83 -3.09 -10.67 -0.46
CA ALA A 83 -3.46 -12.04 -0.21
C ALA A 83 -3.33 -12.88 -1.50
N VAL A 84 -2.71 -14.04 -1.38
CA VAL A 84 -2.59 -15.05 -2.45
C VAL A 84 -2.95 -16.42 -1.89
N LYS A 85 -3.29 -17.37 -2.77
CA LYS A 85 -3.42 -18.78 -2.35
C LYS A 85 -2.08 -19.31 -1.85
N ALA A 86 -2.11 -20.06 -0.75
CA ALA A 86 -0.92 -20.66 -0.16
C ALA A 86 -0.18 -21.57 -1.15
N ALA A 87 -0.92 -22.29 -2.01
CA ALA A 87 -0.36 -23.12 -3.09
C ALA A 87 0.45 -22.30 -4.12
N ASP A 88 0.08 -21.05 -4.36
CA ASP A 88 0.72 -20.17 -5.35
C ASP A 88 1.79 -19.25 -4.75
N ALA A 89 1.90 -19.22 -3.42
CA ALA A 89 2.77 -18.29 -2.69
C ALA A 89 4.23 -18.35 -3.14
N SER A 90 4.74 -19.56 -3.40
CA SER A 90 6.13 -19.75 -3.88
C SER A 90 6.34 -19.17 -5.28
N ALA A 91 5.39 -19.38 -6.19
CA ALA A 91 5.45 -18.84 -7.55
C ALA A 91 5.33 -17.30 -7.53
N PHE A 92 4.42 -16.80 -6.68
CA PHE A 92 4.23 -15.36 -6.47
C PHE A 92 5.52 -14.68 -5.94
N ALA A 93 6.15 -15.26 -4.93
CA ALA A 93 7.41 -14.77 -4.36
C ALA A 93 8.57 -14.82 -5.36
N ARG A 94 8.63 -15.83 -6.23
CA ARG A 94 9.63 -15.87 -7.31
C ARG A 94 9.40 -14.79 -8.36
N LYS A 95 8.13 -14.53 -8.68
CA LYS A 95 7.76 -13.54 -9.71
C LYS A 95 8.00 -12.11 -9.24
N TYR A 96 7.59 -11.78 -8.02
CA TYR A 96 7.60 -10.41 -7.51
C TYR A 96 8.55 -10.18 -6.33
N GLY A 97 9.38 -11.16 -5.96
CA GLY A 97 10.23 -11.11 -4.75
C GLY A 97 11.32 -10.04 -4.79
N THR A 98 12.29 -10.13 -3.87
CA THR A 98 13.34 -9.10 -3.72
C THR A 98 14.24 -8.93 -4.94
N ASP A 99 14.34 -9.96 -5.78
CA ASP A 99 15.11 -9.94 -7.03
C ASP A 99 14.30 -9.41 -8.22
N PHE A 100 13.01 -9.09 -8.01
CA PHE A 100 12.16 -8.49 -9.02
C PHE A 100 12.54 -7.02 -9.22
N ASP A 101 12.93 -6.65 -10.45
CA ASP A 101 13.21 -5.26 -10.80
C ASP A 101 11.94 -4.57 -11.33
N GLY A 102 10.98 -4.32 -10.43
CA GLY A 102 9.72 -3.66 -10.77
C GLY A 102 9.84 -2.23 -11.30
N ARG A 103 11.05 -1.63 -11.27
CA ARG A 103 11.34 -0.32 -11.88
C ARG A 103 11.37 -0.37 -13.40
N ASN A 104 11.82 -1.49 -13.96
CA ASN A 104 11.98 -1.69 -15.40
C ASN A 104 10.96 -2.69 -15.97
N ASP A 105 10.27 -3.43 -15.11
CA ASP A 105 9.22 -4.35 -15.47
C ASP A 105 7.88 -3.61 -15.68
N THR A 106 7.06 -4.05 -16.64
CA THR A 106 5.73 -3.47 -16.94
C THR A 106 4.58 -4.29 -16.36
N THR A 107 4.86 -5.37 -15.63
CA THR A 107 3.86 -6.26 -15.04
C THR A 107 3.03 -5.50 -14.02
N ILE A 108 1.72 -5.65 -14.10
CA ILE A 108 0.75 -5.05 -13.20
C ILE A 108 0.16 -6.17 -12.34
N LEU A 109 0.18 -5.99 -11.03
CA LEU A 109 -0.54 -6.87 -10.12
C LEU A 109 -1.99 -6.41 -10.01
N LYS A 110 -2.95 -7.29 -10.29
CA LYS A 110 -4.38 -7.00 -10.17
C LYS A 110 -5.00 -7.79 -9.04
N GLY A 111 -6.00 -7.21 -8.39
CA GLY A 111 -6.79 -7.91 -7.39
C GLY A 111 -7.93 -7.03 -6.88
N LEU A 112 -8.78 -7.64 -6.07
CA LEU A 112 -9.90 -6.98 -5.41
C LEU A 112 -9.42 -6.22 -4.18
N PHE A 113 -9.69 -4.93 -4.10
CA PHE A 113 -9.32 -4.12 -2.94
C PHE A 113 -10.35 -4.34 -1.82
N LEU A 114 -9.87 -4.81 -0.66
CA LEU A 114 -10.70 -5.20 0.47
C LEU A 114 -10.33 -4.44 1.73
N ALA A 115 -11.32 -4.25 2.60
CA ALA A 115 -11.12 -3.83 3.99
C ALA A 115 -11.18 -5.07 4.88
N GLY A 116 -10.01 -5.60 5.27
CA GLY A 116 -9.86 -6.90 5.93
C GLY A 116 -10.16 -6.95 7.42
N GLY A 117 -10.97 -6.01 7.92
CA GLY A 117 -11.48 -6.04 9.28
C GLY A 117 -10.96 -4.95 10.22
N GLY A 118 -11.72 -4.79 11.30
CA GLY A 118 -11.64 -3.78 12.35
C GLY A 118 -13.02 -3.73 13.01
N GLU A 119 -13.18 -4.31 14.20
CA GLU A 119 -14.38 -4.08 15.02
C GLU A 119 -14.60 -2.57 15.21
N LYS A 120 -15.85 -2.15 15.46
CA LYS A 120 -16.21 -0.74 15.72
C LYS A 120 -15.15 -0.05 16.59
N GLY A 121 -14.41 0.89 15.98
CA GLY A 121 -13.39 1.69 16.66
C GLY A 121 -11.93 1.24 16.48
N ARG A 122 -11.63 0.18 15.74
CA ARG A 122 -10.25 -0.24 15.41
C ARG A 122 -9.87 0.11 13.96
N MET A 123 -8.57 0.36 13.74
CA MET A 123 -7.99 0.63 12.42
C MET A 123 -8.38 -0.47 11.42
N LYS A 124 -8.92 -0.07 10.27
CA LYS A 124 -9.22 -0.99 9.17
C LYS A 124 -7.93 -1.31 8.44
N VAL A 125 -7.60 -2.60 8.32
CA VAL A 125 -6.50 -3.04 7.45
C VAL A 125 -7.04 -3.13 6.02
N TYR A 126 -6.38 -2.45 5.07
CA TYR A 126 -6.71 -2.56 3.65
C TYR A 126 -5.72 -3.48 2.95
N LEU A 127 -6.23 -4.30 2.02
CA LEU A 127 -5.45 -5.29 1.31
C LEU A 127 -5.96 -5.49 -0.11
N VAL A 128 -5.14 -6.14 -0.94
CA VAL A 128 -5.53 -6.60 -2.28
C VAL A 128 -5.61 -8.12 -2.31
N ASP A 129 -6.80 -8.63 -2.58
CA ASP A 129 -7.07 -10.06 -2.76
C ASP A 129 -6.91 -10.44 -4.23
N THR A 130 -5.88 -11.24 -4.53
CA THR A 130 -5.61 -11.72 -5.89
C THR A 130 -6.47 -12.92 -6.29
N THR A 131 -7.20 -13.50 -5.33
CA THR A 131 -7.95 -14.76 -5.47
C THR A 131 -9.44 -14.51 -5.64
N SER A 132 -9.96 -13.38 -5.14
CA SER A 132 -11.40 -13.08 -4.97
C SER A 132 -12.15 -13.99 -3.99
N GLU A 133 -11.49 -15.00 -3.43
CA GLU A 133 -12.09 -15.95 -2.49
C GLU A 133 -12.04 -15.44 -1.05
N LEU A 134 -11.06 -14.61 -0.72
CA LEU A 134 -10.92 -14.05 0.63
C LEU A 134 -12.10 -13.14 0.97
N LYS A 135 -12.66 -12.46 -0.04
CA LYS A 135 -13.89 -11.66 0.12
C LYS A 135 -15.04 -12.48 0.69
N ALA A 136 -15.28 -13.67 0.16
CA ALA A 136 -16.39 -14.52 0.61
C ALA A 136 -16.25 -14.88 2.10
N LEU A 137 -15.02 -15.12 2.55
CA LEU A 137 -14.72 -15.42 3.95
C LEU A 137 -14.91 -14.20 4.87
N PHE A 138 -14.56 -13.00 4.41
CA PHE A 138 -14.87 -11.77 5.15
C PHE A 138 -16.38 -11.53 5.26
N ASP A 139 -17.11 -11.69 4.16
CA ASP A 139 -18.57 -11.50 4.13
C ASP A 139 -19.29 -12.50 5.03
N ALA A 140 -18.77 -13.73 5.14
CA ALA A 140 -19.28 -14.78 6.03
C ALA A 140 -18.89 -14.59 7.51
N GLY A 141 -17.98 -13.66 7.81
CA GLY A 141 -17.43 -13.48 9.16
C GLY A 141 -16.50 -14.60 9.63
N GLU A 142 -16.07 -15.47 8.70
CA GLU A 142 -15.21 -16.62 8.97
C GLU A 142 -13.72 -16.25 9.01
N PHE A 143 -13.38 -15.04 8.58
CA PHE A 143 -12.02 -14.53 8.55
C PHE A 143 -11.95 -13.09 9.05
N SER A 144 -10.91 -12.76 9.81
CA SER A 144 -10.60 -11.41 10.28
C SER A 144 -9.10 -11.26 10.40
N LEU A 145 -8.55 -10.16 9.88
CA LEU A 145 -7.16 -9.83 10.14
C LEU A 145 -7.03 -9.34 11.59
N PRO A 146 -6.02 -9.79 12.36
CA PRO A 146 -5.72 -9.17 13.63
C PRO A 146 -5.40 -7.68 13.38
N ALA A 147 -5.88 -6.82 14.30
CA ALA A 147 -5.55 -5.40 14.26
C ALA A 147 -4.03 -5.25 14.29
N GLU A 148 -3.47 -4.38 13.45
CA GLU A 148 -2.07 -3.99 13.62
C GLU A 148 -1.90 -3.46 15.06
N PRO A 149 -0.87 -3.92 15.81
CA PRO A 149 -0.49 -3.22 17.01
C PRO A 149 -0.12 -1.78 16.63
N ALA A 150 -0.52 -0.81 17.43
CA ALA A 150 -0.32 0.63 17.17
C ALA A 150 1.17 1.08 17.22
N ASP A 151 2.12 0.16 17.22
CA ASP A 151 3.56 0.41 17.26
C ASP A 151 4.09 0.15 15.83
N GLY A 152 4.26 1.14 14.96
CA GLY A 152 5.09 2.31 15.23
C GLY A 152 6.55 1.83 15.36
N GLY A 153 7.32 1.95 14.27
CA GLY A 153 8.69 1.45 14.16
C GLY A 153 9.51 1.56 15.45
N GLY A 154 9.84 0.42 16.02
CA GLY A 154 10.74 0.30 17.16
C GLY A 154 11.65 -0.89 16.97
N GLN A 155 12.80 -0.70 16.31
CA GLN A 155 13.97 -1.50 16.65
C GLN A 155 14.38 -1.13 18.09
N GLY A 156 13.64 -1.64 19.06
CA GLY A 156 14.00 -1.65 20.47
C GLY A 156 14.70 -2.95 20.79
N GLY A 157 15.81 -3.25 20.12
CA GLY A 157 16.72 -4.27 20.62
C GLY A 157 17.14 -3.90 22.05
N PRO A 158 17.32 -4.86 22.96
CA PRO A 158 17.72 -4.58 24.32
C PRO A 158 19.04 -3.80 24.30
N ARG A 159 18.97 -2.54 24.75
CA ARG A 159 20.14 -1.68 24.94
C ARG A 159 21.03 -2.37 25.98
N PRO A 160 22.32 -2.63 25.70
CA PRO A 160 23.21 -3.19 26.71
C PRO A 160 23.26 -2.23 27.91
N PRO A 161 23.29 -2.75 29.15
CA PRO A 161 23.34 -1.91 30.34
C PRO A 161 24.59 -1.04 30.29
N ARG A 162 24.39 0.25 30.51
CA ARG A 162 25.46 1.25 30.67
C ARG A 162 26.24 0.83 31.93
N ALA A 163 27.50 0.44 31.75
CA ALA A 163 28.40 0.21 32.87
C ALA A 163 28.79 1.59 33.44
N ASP A 164 28.03 2.05 34.43
CA ASP A 164 28.45 3.13 35.30
C ASP A 164 29.48 2.57 36.29
N GLY A 165 30.71 3.05 36.21
CA GLY A 165 31.72 2.83 37.26
C GLY A 165 33.08 2.40 36.75
N GLN A 166 33.87 3.33 36.25
CA GLN A 166 35.32 3.22 36.36
C GLN A 166 35.89 4.55 36.86
N ALA A 167 36.32 4.51 38.12
CA ALA A 167 36.99 5.59 38.82
C ALA A 167 38.32 5.95 38.13
N PRO A 168 38.79 7.20 38.26
CA PRO A 168 40.11 7.58 37.76
C PRO A 168 41.18 6.85 38.57
N GLN A 169 42.06 6.11 37.89
CA GLN A 169 43.33 5.72 38.49
C GLN A 169 44.31 6.89 38.36
N SER A 170 44.87 7.20 39.53
CA SER A 170 45.98 8.07 39.91
C SER A 170 47.06 8.31 38.87
#